data_AF-A0A355BJB9-F1
#
_entry.id   AF-A0A355BJB9-F1
#
_cell.length_a   1.000
_cell.length_b   1.000
_cell.length_c   1.000
_cell.angle_alpha   90.00
_cell.angle_beta   90.00
_cell.angle_gamma   90.00
#
_symmetry.space_group_name_H-M   'P 1'
#
loop_
_entity.id
_entity.type
_entity.pdbx_description
1 polymer ?
#
loop_
_entity_poly.entity_id
_entity_poly.type
_entity_poly.pdbx_seq_one_letter_code
_entity_poly.pdbx_strand_id
1 'polypeptide(L)'
;EVTLHTYLQVREDDISLYGFTEQETLNLFETLLTVSGVGPKLAVRIVNAMPSDLFCRAILQNELAVLTRIPGIGKKTAQRLVLELKDKLAAQADSLSSAVDAAPLAEGGVQSQVVAALTSLGYRAEEAAGALRAAAKQAPELLESESN
;
A
#
# COMPACT_ATOMS: atom_id res chain seq x y z
N GLU A 1 -22.35 -16.87 4.19
CA GLU A 1 -21.98 -15.44 4.32
C GLU A 1 -20.62 -15.23 3.67
N VAL A 2 -20.37 -14.09 3.03
CA VAL A 2 -19.11 -13.78 2.32
C VAL A 2 -18.70 -12.36 2.68
N THR A 3 -17.45 -12.18 3.07
CA THR A 3 -16.84 -10.87 3.37
C THR A 3 -15.91 -10.45 2.23
N LEU A 4 -15.93 -9.17 1.87
CA LEU A 4 -15.09 -8.59 0.82
C LEU A 4 -14.43 -7.31 1.32
N HIS A 5 -13.20 -7.11 0.89
CA HIS A 5 -12.47 -5.85 1.04
C HIS A 5 -12.88 -4.92 -0.11
N THR A 6 -13.22 -3.67 0.17
CA THR A 6 -13.81 -2.79 -0.84
C THR A 6 -13.09 -1.46 -0.96
N TYR A 7 -12.94 -0.98 -2.19
CA TYR A 7 -12.53 0.38 -2.52
C TYR A 7 -13.69 1.14 -3.13
N LEU A 8 -14.07 2.26 -2.52
CA LEU A 8 -15.11 3.17 -3.01
C LEU A 8 -14.46 4.31 -3.82
N GLN A 9 -14.84 4.42 -5.08
CA GLN A 9 -14.44 5.54 -5.92
C GLN A 9 -15.61 6.50 -6.11
N VAL A 10 -15.40 7.75 -5.67
CA VAL A 10 -16.36 8.85 -5.85
C VAL A 10 -15.84 9.81 -6.91
N ARG A 11 -16.63 10.01 -7.96
CA ARG A 11 -16.47 11.03 -9.00
C ARG A 11 -17.72 11.90 -9.01
N GLU A 12 -17.65 13.04 -9.69
CA GLU A 12 -18.79 13.97 -9.79
C GLU A 12 -20.04 13.31 -10.40
N ASP A 13 -19.86 12.47 -11.42
CA ASP A 13 -20.95 11.82 -12.15
C ASP A 13 -21.11 10.31 -11.84
N ASP A 14 -20.24 9.73 -11.02
CA ASP A 14 -20.19 8.27 -10.83
C ASP A 14 -19.69 7.86 -9.44
N ILE A 15 -20.37 6.86 -8.86
CA ILE A 15 -19.93 6.20 -7.63
C ILE A 15 -19.73 4.72 -7.97
N SER A 16 -18.47 4.29 -7.98
CA SER A 16 -18.06 2.93 -8.33
C SER A 16 -17.48 2.21 -7.12
N LEU A 17 -17.96 1.00 -6.84
CA LEU A 17 -17.44 0.13 -5.78
C LEU A 17 -16.65 -1.02 -6.40
N TYR A 18 -15.42 -1.22 -5.93
CA TYR A 18 -14.54 -2.33 -6.33
C TYR A 18 -14.34 -3.27 -5.14
N GLY A 19 -14.56 -4.56 -5.33
CA GLY A 19 -14.47 -5.58 -4.28
C GLY A 19 -13.36 -6.60 -4.54
N PHE A 20 -12.68 -7.01 -3.47
CA PHE A 20 -11.56 -7.96 -3.46
C PHE A 20 -11.76 -8.98 -2.34
N THR A 21 -11.33 -10.21 -2.57
CA THR A 21 -11.40 -11.30 -1.57
C THR A 21 -10.28 -11.22 -0.54
N GLU A 22 -9.15 -10.61 -0.90
CA GLU A 22 -7.95 -10.54 -0.08
C GLU A 22 -7.53 -9.09 0.15
N GLN A 23 -7.05 -8.77 1.35
CA GLN A 23 -6.56 -7.43 1.69
C GLN A 23 -5.33 -7.05 0.85
N GLU A 24 -4.42 -7.99 0.59
CA GLU A 24 -3.21 -7.74 -0.22
C GLU A 24 -3.56 -7.28 -1.64
N THR A 25 -4.60 -7.89 -2.20
CA THR A 25 -5.15 -7.57 -3.52
C THR A 25 -5.73 -6.15 -3.55
N LEU A 26 -6.45 -5.74 -2.49
CA LEU A 26 -6.92 -4.36 -2.32
C LEU A 26 -5.75 -3.37 -2.20
N ASN A 27 -4.74 -3.68 -1.39
CA ASN A 27 -3.57 -2.82 -1.20
C ASN A 27 -2.80 -2.62 -2.52
N LEU A 28 -2.65 -3.69 -3.32
CA LEU A 28 -2.05 -3.60 -4.65
C LEU A 28 -2.90 -2.71 -5.56
N PHE A 29 -4.21 -2.89 -5.57
CA PHE A 29 -5.12 -2.06 -6.36
C PHE A 29 -5.00 -0.57 -6.03
N GLU A 30 -5.00 -0.21 -4.74
CA GLU A 30 -4.81 1.18 -4.30
C GLU A 30 -3.44 1.72 -4.71
N THR A 31 -2.39 0.92 -4.55
CA THR A 31 -1.04 1.29 -4.99
C THR A 31 -1.00 1.55 -6.49
N LEU A 32 -1.67 0.72 -7.29
CA LEU A 32 -1.77 0.91 -8.74
C LEU A 32 -2.49 2.20 -9.12
N LEU A 33 -3.55 2.59 -8.40
CA LEU A 33 -4.26 3.85 -8.64
C LEU A 33 -3.40 5.10 -8.44
N THR A 34 -2.36 5.00 -7.62
CA THR A 34 -1.41 6.10 -7.41
C THR A 34 -0.39 6.25 -8.55
N VAL A 35 -0.37 5.33 -9.53
CA VAL A 35 0.51 5.40 -10.70
C VAL A 35 -0.15 6.21 -11.80
N SER A 36 0.56 7.20 -12.32
CA SER A 36 -0.01 8.09 -13.34
C SER A 36 -0.30 7.35 -14.65
N GLY A 37 -1.55 7.41 -15.10
CA GLY A 37 -2.02 6.72 -16.30
C GLY A 37 -2.59 5.32 -16.04
N VAL A 38 -2.63 4.89 -14.78
CA VAL A 38 -3.36 3.69 -14.35
C VAL A 38 -4.69 4.12 -13.78
N GLY A 39 -5.76 3.81 -14.52
CA GLY A 39 -7.12 4.02 -14.04
C GLY A 39 -7.67 2.78 -13.32
N PRO A 40 -8.80 2.91 -12.61
CA PRO A 40 -9.48 1.82 -11.90
C PRO A 40 -9.75 0.59 -12.78
N LYS A 41 -10.26 0.81 -13.99
CA LYS A 41 -10.51 -0.27 -14.96
C LYS A 41 -9.23 -1.02 -15.34
N LEU A 42 -8.10 -0.32 -15.43
CA LEU A 42 -6.81 -0.94 -15.73
C LEU A 42 -6.22 -1.64 -14.51
N ALA A 43 -6.34 -1.05 -13.33
CA ALA A 43 -5.89 -1.64 -12.08
C ALA A 43 -6.61 -2.96 -11.78
N VAL A 44 -7.93 -3.04 -11.96
CA VAL A 44 -8.68 -4.31 -11.84
C VAL A 44 -8.16 -5.35 -12.82
N ARG A 45 -7.87 -4.96 -14.07
CA ARG A 45 -7.32 -5.89 -15.07
C ARG A 45 -5.94 -6.41 -14.68
N ILE A 46 -5.10 -5.57 -14.10
CA ILE A 46 -3.76 -5.97 -13.64
C ILE A 46 -3.88 -7.02 -12.55
N VAL A 47 -4.68 -6.71 -11.53
CA VAL A 47 -4.91 -7.57 -10.37
C VAL A 47 -5.54 -8.92 -10.78
N ASN A 48 -6.43 -8.91 -11.78
CA ASN A 48 -7.03 -10.14 -12.31
C ASN A 48 -6.13 -10.91 -13.29
N ALA A 49 -5.10 -10.29 -13.88
CA ALA A 49 -4.26 -10.92 -14.90
C ALA A 49 -3.20 -11.84 -14.30
N MET A 50 -2.72 -11.53 -13.09
CA MET A 50 -1.73 -12.35 -12.39
C MET A 50 -1.73 -12.08 -10.88
N PRO A 51 -1.30 -13.06 -10.07
CA PRO A 51 -1.09 -12.89 -8.64
C PRO A 51 -0.17 -11.70 -8.31
N SER A 52 -0.43 -11.07 -7.17
CA SER A 52 0.32 -9.92 -6.65
C SER A 52 1.82 -10.18 -6.60
N ASP A 53 2.25 -11.36 -6.15
CA ASP A 53 3.67 -11.74 -6.08
C ASP A 53 4.35 -11.75 -7.44
N LEU A 54 3.70 -12.34 -8.45
CA LEU A 54 4.23 -12.40 -9.80
C LEU A 54 4.30 -11.01 -10.42
N PHE A 55 3.31 -10.18 -10.15
CA PHE A 55 3.31 -8.79 -10.58
C PHE A 55 4.47 -8.00 -9.96
N CYS A 56 4.64 -8.07 -8.63
CA CYS A 56 5.75 -7.43 -7.93
C CYS A 56 7.11 -7.92 -8.45
N ARG A 57 7.26 -9.23 -8.69
CA ARG A 57 8.48 -9.80 -9.27
C ARG A 57 8.74 -9.27 -10.68
N ALA A 58 7.71 -9.20 -11.53
CA ALA A 58 7.83 -8.65 -12.88
C ALA A 58 8.28 -7.18 -12.86
N ILE A 59 7.80 -6.39 -11.90
CA ILE A 59 8.26 -5.02 -11.67
C ILE A 59 9.74 -5.00 -11.26
N LEU A 60 10.13 -5.78 -10.26
CA LEU A 60 11.52 -5.83 -9.78
C LEU A 60 12.51 -6.27 -10.86
N GLN A 61 12.12 -7.26 -11.68
CA GLN A 61 12.95 -7.81 -12.76
C GLN A 61 12.89 -7.01 -14.06
N ASN A 62 12.16 -5.89 -14.10
CA ASN A 62 11.95 -5.07 -15.31
C ASN A 62 11.35 -5.87 -16.49
N GLU A 63 10.48 -6.85 -16.21
CA GLU A 63 9.88 -7.70 -17.24
C GLU A 63 8.74 -7.00 -17.98
N LEU A 64 9.09 -6.00 -18.80
CA LEU A 64 8.12 -5.23 -19.59
C LEU A 64 7.26 -6.11 -20.50
N ALA A 65 7.82 -7.20 -21.02
CA ALA A 65 7.10 -8.14 -21.88
C ALA A 65 5.87 -8.74 -21.17
N VAL A 66 5.99 -9.07 -19.89
CA VAL A 66 4.89 -9.63 -19.09
C VAL A 66 3.82 -8.57 -18.84
N LEU A 67 4.22 -7.33 -18.52
CA LEU A 67 3.28 -6.23 -18.29
C LEU A 67 2.53 -5.81 -19.55
N THR A 68 3.20 -5.79 -20.70
CA THR A 68 2.57 -5.40 -21.99
C THR A 68 1.60 -6.45 -22.56
N ARG A 69 1.58 -7.67 -22.01
CA ARG A 69 0.56 -8.67 -22.38
C ARG A 69 -0.83 -8.32 -21.84
N ILE A 70 -0.90 -7.45 -20.83
CA ILE A 70 -2.17 -7.06 -20.20
C ILE A 70 -2.90 -6.06 -21.12
N PRO A 71 -4.16 -6.32 -21.52
CA PRO A 71 -4.91 -5.45 -22.41
C PRO A 71 -5.09 -4.03 -21.86
N GLY A 72 -4.50 -3.05 -22.54
CA GLY A 72 -4.51 -1.63 -22.15
C GLY A 72 -3.18 -1.13 -21.57
N ILE A 73 -2.18 -2.00 -21.38
CA ILE A 73 -0.83 -1.60 -21.00
C ILE A 73 0.06 -1.52 -22.24
N GLY A 74 0.35 -0.29 -22.68
CA GLY A 74 1.36 -0.04 -23.72
C GLY A 74 2.78 -0.03 -23.16
N LYS A 75 3.78 0.02 -24.04
CA LYS A 75 5.21 0.08 -23.68
C LYS A 75 5.53 1.26 -22.74
N LYS A 76 4.94 2.43 -22.98
CA LYS A 76 5.13 3.64 -22.16
C LYS A 76 4.54 3.48 -20.76
N THR A 77 3.33 2.91 -20.67
CA THR A 77 2.66 2.64 -19.39
C THR A 77 3.40 1.59 -18.59
N ALA A 78 3.86 0.50 -19.23
CA ALA A 78 4.66 -0.53 -18.58
C ALA A 78 5.97 0.02 -17.99
N GLN A 79 6.70 0.84 -18.76
CA GLN A 79 7.91 1.49 -18.28
C GLN A 79 7.64 2.41 -17.08
N ARG A 80 6.55 3.17 -17.15
CA ARG A 80 6.15 4.07 -16.06
C ARG A 80 5.74 3.31 -14.80
N LEU A 81 5.01 2.21 -14.95
CA LEU A 81 4.67 1.29 -13.86
C LEU A 81 5.93 0.81 -13.15
N VAL A 82 6.90 0.31 -13.92
CA VAL A 82 8.15 -0.21 -13.38
C VAL A 82 8.92 0.86 -12.61
N LEU A 83 9.02 2.07 -13.17
CA LEU A 83 9.74 3.18 -12.53
C LEU A 83 9.03 3.62 -11.24
N GLU A 84 7.76 4.02 -11.32
CA GLU A 84 7.04 4.59 -10.16
C GLU A 84 6.83 3.57 -9.04
N LEU A 85 6.61 2.29 -9.37
CA LEU A 85 6.45 1.26 -8.35
C LEU A 85 7.79 0.84 -7.75
N LYS A 86 8.89 0.80 -8.53
CA LYS A 86 10.22 0.58 -7.95
C LYS A 86 10.60 1.70 -7.01
N ASP A 87 10.35 2.95 -7.37
CA ASP A 87 10.64 4.10 -6.52
C ASP A 87 9.83 4.03 -5.21
N LYS A 88 8.58 3.56 -5.25
CA LYS A 88 7.75 3.38 -4.06
C LYS A 88 8.20 2.21 -3.18
N LEU A 89 8.57 1.09 -3.79
CA LEU A 89 9.13 -0.06 -3.06
C LEU A 89 10.49 0.29 -2.43
N ALA A 90 11.32 1.07 -3.14
CA ALA A 90 12.58 1.59 -2.62
C ALA A 90 12.35 2.61 -1.50
N ALA A 91 11.38 3.52 -1.64
CA ALA A 91 11.03 4.48 -0.59
C ALA A 91 10.44 3.79 0.66
N GLN A 92 9.67 2.71 0.49
CA GLN A 92 9.25 1.87 1.61
C GLN A 92 10.45 1.17 2.25
N ALA A 93 11.40 0.65 1.47
CA ALA A 93 12.64 0.07 1.99
C ALA A 93 13.53 1.10 2.71
N ASP A 94 13.62 2.34 2.22
CA ASP A 94 14.36 3.44 2.87
C ASP A 94 13.63 4.01 4.09
N SER A 95 12.30 4.00 4.09
CA SER A 95 11.47 4.27 5.28
C SER A 95 11.66 3.19 6.34
N LEU A 96 11.83 1.94 5.93
CA LEU A 96 12.17 0.82 6.82
C LEU A 96 13.63 0.92 7.28
N SER A 97 14.55 1.41 6.45
CA SER A 97 15.97 1.60 6.78
C SER A 97 16.20 2.82 7.70
N SER A 98 15.41 3.89 7.55
CA SER A 98 15.40 5.00 8.52
C SER A 98 14.74 4.62 9.85
N ALA A 99 14.07 3.46 9.89
CA ALA A 99 13.54 2.86 11.11
C ALA A 99 14.48 1.81 11.74
N VAL A 100 15.59 1.42 11.10
CA VAL A 100 16.51 0.39 11.66
C VAL A 100 17.43 0.87 12.78
N ASP A 101 17.39 2.14 13.18
CA ASP A 101 17.94 2.59 14.48
C ASP A 101 16.94 2.45 15.65
N ALA A 102 15.78 1.82 15.41
CA ALA A 102 14.89 1.31 16.45
C ALA A 102 14.54 -0.16 16.18
N ALA A 103 15.33 -1.06 16.76
CA ALA A 103 15.13 -2.51 16.76
C ALA A 103 13.71 -2.95 17.20
N PRO A 104 13.41 -4.26 17.12
CA PRO A 104 13.33 -5.11 15.94
C PRO A 104 11.88 -5.28 15.48
N LEU A 105 11.75 -5.79 14.26
CA LEU A 105 10.52 -6.19 13.57
C LEU A 105 9.61 -7.05 14.47
N ALA A 106 8.50 -6.45 14.90
CA ALA A 106 7.25 -7.15 15.16
C ALA A 106 6.21 -6.58 14.19
N GLU A 107 5.82 -7.41 13.24
CA GLU A 107 4.77 -7.15 12.26
C GLU A 107 3.48 -6.69 12.97
N GLY A 108 2.84 -5.62 12.49
CA GLY A 108 1.44 -5.32 12.82
C GLY A 108 1.10 -4.73 14.19
N GLY A 109 2.07 -4.29 14.99
CA GLY A 109 1.78 -3.71 16.31
C GLY A 109 0.96 -2.42 16.28
N VAL A 110 0.10 -2.21 17.29
CA VAL A 110 -0.73 -1.00 17.53
C VAL A 110 0.07 0.29 17.32
N GLN A 111 1.36 0.28 17.68
CA GLN A 111 2.26 1.41 17.50
C GLN A 111 2.41 1.86 16.04
N SER A 112 2.56 0.93 15.11
CA SER A 112 2.68 1.26 13.68
C SER A 112 1.36 1.81 13.13
N GLN A 113 0.23 1.26 13.56
CA GLN A 113 -1.10 1.73 13.19
C GLN A 113 -1.36 3.15 13.70
N VAL A 114 -0.97 3.46 14.94
CA VAL A 114 -1.12 4.80 15.53
C VAL A 114 -0.26 5.82 14.79
N VAL A 115 0.99 5.48 14.44
CA VAL A 115 1.83 6.39 13.65
C VAL A 115 1.26 6.64 12.26
N ALA A 116 0.73 5.61 11.59
CA ALA A 116 0.07 5.76 10.30
C ALA A 116 -1.19 6.64 10.39
N ALA A 117 -2.01 6.43 11.42
CA ALA A 117 -3.21 7.24 11.68
C ALA A 117 -2.85 8.72 11.94
N LEU A 118 -1.87 8.99 12.80
CA LEU A 118 -1.41 10.36 13.08
C LEU A 118 -0.83 11.04 11.85
N THR A 119 -0.09 10.30 11.01
CA THR A 119 0.43 10.83 9.76
C THR A 119 -0.70 11.16 8.78
N SER A 120 -1.77 10.37 8.73
CA SER A 120 -2.96 10.66 7.92
C SER A 120 -3.72 11.92 8.35
N LEU A 121 -3.61 12.29 9.63
CA LEU A 121 -4.16 13.54 10.19
C LEU A 121 -3.28 14.77 9.89
N GLY A 122 -2.12 14.58 9.25
CA GLY A 122 -1.22 15.64 8.83
C GLY A 122 -0.02 15.89 9.75
N TYR A 123 0.20 15.05 10.76
CA TYR A 123 1.41 15.13 11.60
C TYR A 123 2.63 14.55 10.89
N ARG A 124 3.81 15.07 11.21
CA ARG A 124 5.07 14.50 10.72
C ARG A 124 5.33 13.17 11.40
N ALA A 125 5.86 12.19 10.65
CA ALA A 125 6.13 10.84 11.16
C ALA A 125 7.01 10.86 12.43
N GLU A 126 8.01 11.75 12.49
CA GLU A 126 8.88 11.92 13.67
C GLU A 126 8.12 12.45 14.89
N GLU A 127 7.18 13.38 14.67
CA GLU A 127 6.34 13.95 15.73
C GLU A 127 5.35 12.91 16.25
N ALA A 128 4.74 12.14 15.34
CA ALA A 128 3.83 11.05 15.67
C ALA A 128 4.54 9.94 16.47
N ALA A 129 5.73 9.52 16.06
CA ALA A 129 6.53 8.54 16.79
C ALA A 129 7.00 9.07 18.15
N GLY A 130 7.37 10.35 18.23
CA GLY A 130 7.75 11.02 19.47
C GLY A 130 6.60 11.10 20.48
N ALA A 131 5.41 11.50 20.02
CA ALA A 131 4.20 11.55 20.83
C ALA A 131 3.80 10.17 21.34
N LEU A 132 3.90 9.14 20.50
CA LEU A 132 3.62 7.76 20.88
C LEU A 132 4.61 7.25 21.95
N ARG A 133 5.91 7.52 21.83
CA ARG A 133 6.90 7.16 22.85
C ARG A 133 6.66 7.90 24.17
N ALA A 134 6.22 9.16 24.12
CA ALA A 134 5.86 9.92 25.31
C ALA A 134 4.61 9.35 25.99
N ALA A 135 3.59 9.01 25.21
CA ALA A 135 2.37 8.38 25.70
C ALA A 135 2.64 6.99 26.30
N ALA A 136 3.47 6.17 25.66
CA ALA A 136 3.88 4.85 26.15
C ALA A 136 4.62 4.91 27.50
N LYS A 137 5.36 6.00 27.77
CA LYS A 137 6.00 6.25 29.07
C LYS A 137 5.02 6.71 30.15
N GLN A 138 3.92 7.36 29.77
CA GLN A 138 2.94 7.93 30.71
C GLN A 138 1.80 6.97 31.04
N ALA A 139 1.42 6.10 30.11
CA ALA A 139 0.32 5.15 30.26
C ALA A 139 0.63 3.82 29.54
N PRO A 140 1.40 2.92 30.18
CA PRO A 140 1.75 1.61 29.59
C PRO A 140 0.52 0.71 29.37
N GLU A 141 -0.61 0.93 30.06
CA GLU A 141 -1.85 0.15 29.94
C GLU A 141 -2.64 0.38 28.64
N LEU A 142 -2.41 1.49 27.91
CA LEU A 142 -3.19 1.83 26.71
C LEU A 142 -2.73 1.10 25.42
N LEU A 143 -1.66 0.30 25.52
CA LEU A 143 -1.09 -0.43 24.39
C LEU A 143 -1.52 -1.91 24.35
N GLU A 144 -2.34 -2.35 25.32
CA GLU A 144 -2.72 -3.78 25.49
C GLU A 144 -4.14 -4.15 25.01
N SER A 145 -4.96 -3.22 24.51
CA SER A 145 -6.27 -3.54 23.92
C SER A 145 -6.20 -3.46 22.38
N GLU A 146 -6.49 -4.48 21.56
CA GLU A 146 -7.16 -5.76 21.76
C GLU A 146 -6.48 -6.81 20.85
N SER A 147 -5.94 -7.88 21.44
CA SER A 147 -5.83 -9.18 20.77
C SER A 147 -7.10 -9.97 21.09
N ASN A 148 -8.18 -9.73 20.35
CA ASN A 148 -9.27 -10.69 20.21
C ASN A 148 -9.94 -10.54 18.84
#